data_AF-A0A2S9GK72-F1
#
_entry.id   AF-A0A2S9GK72-F1
#
_cell.length_a   1.000
_cell.length_b   1.000
_cell.length_c   1.000
_cell.angle_alpha   90.00
_cell.angle_beta   90.00
_cell.angle_gamma   90.00
#
_symmetry.space_group_name_H-M   'P 1'
#
loop_
_entity.id
_entity.type
_entity.pdbx_description
1 polymer ?
#
loop_
_entity_poly.entity_id
_entity_poly.type
_entity_poly.pdbx_seq_one_letter_code
_entity_poly.pdbx_strand_id
1 'polypeptide(L)'
;AAPLSRDDAWIIFTSGSTGTPKGVAVTHRNAAAFVDAEATMFLKDNPLGPGDRVLAGLSVAFDASCEEMWLAWRHGACLVPAPR
;
A
#
# COMPACT_ATOMS: atom_id res chain seq x y z
N ALA A 1 -21.58 10.35 2.82
CA ALA A 1 -21.48 9.26 3.82
C ALA A 1 -20.01 8.87 3.95
N ALA A 2 -19.57 8.35 5.10
CA ALA A 2 -18.22 7.82 5.24
C ALA A 2 -18.07 6.49 4.49
N PRO A 3 -16.87 6.16 3.95
CA PRO A 3 -16.64 4.87 3.30
C PRO A 3 -16.78 3.72 4.30
N LEU A 4 -17.31 2.60 3.82
CA LEU A 4 -17.39 1.34 4.55
C LEU A 4 -16.13 0.51 4.29
N SER A 5 -15.84 -0.45 5.17
CA SER A 5 -14.67 -1.34 5.01
C SER A 5 -14.71 -2.21 3.75
N ARG A 6 -15.89 -2.38 3.15
CA ARG A 6 -16.11 -3.13 1.91
C ARG A 6 -16.07 -2.26 0.65
N ASP A 7 -15.95 -0.95 0.80
CA ASP A 7 -15.81 -0.05 -0.34
C ASP A 7 -14.36 -0.08 -0.84
N ASP A 8 -14.17 0.26 -2.11
CA ASP A 8 -12.85 0.28 -2.75
C ASP A 8 -11.95 1.36 -2.14
N ALA A 9 -10.73 0.97 -1.76
CA ALA A 9 -9.68 1.84 -1.27
C ALA A 9 -8.76 2.33 -2.40
N TRP A 10 -8.39 1.44 -3.33
CA TRP A 10 -7.64 1.80 -4.52
C TRP A 10 -7.96 0.89 -5.71
N ILE A 11 -7.66 1.40 -6.92
CA ILE A 11 -7.77 0.67 -8.18
C ILE A 11 -6.47 0.85 -8.94
N ILE A 12 -5.80 -0.27 -9.26
CA ILE A 12 -4.59 -0.29 -10.09
C ILE A 12 -4.90 -1.01 -11.40
N PHE A 13 -4.52 -0.39 -12.51
CA PHE A 13 -4.74 -0.94 -13.84
C PHE A 13 -3.57 -1.82 -14.26
N THR A 14 -3.88 -3.00 -14.78
CA THR A 14 -2.91 -3.93 -15.34
C THR A 14 -3.18 -4.14 -16.83
N SER A 15 -2.18 -4.65 -17.56
CA SER A 15 -2.35 -5.01 -18.96
C SER A 15 -3.43 -6.09 -19.11
N GLY A 16 -4.41 -5.84 -19.98
CA GLY A 16 -5.40 -6.85 -20.33
C GLY A 16 -4.95 -7.65 -21.53
N SER A 17 -5.15 -8.97 -21.47
CA SER A 17 -4.88 -9.88 -22.60
C SER A 17 -5.69 -9.57 -23.87
N THR A 18 -6.76 -8.77 -23.76
CA THR A 18 -7.62 -8.33 -24.87
C THR A 18 -7.24 -6.95 -25.42
N GLY A 19 -6.15 -6.34 -24.95
CA GLY A 19 -5.71 -4.99 -25.33
C GLY A 19 -6.39 -3.86 -24.54
N THR A 20 -7.41 -4.16 -23.72
CA THR A 20 -8.05 -3.20 -22.81
C THR A 20 -7.54 -3.41 -21.38
N PRO A 21 -6.97 -2.38 -20.72
CA PRO A 21 -6.53 -2.50 -19.33
C PRO A 21 -7.64 -2.96 -18.38
N LYS A 22 -7.27 -3.74 -17.37
CA LYS A 22 -8.19 -4.24 -16.33
C LYS A 22 -7.90 -3.54 -15.01
N GLY A 23 -8.92 -2.96 -14.40
CA GLY A 23 -8.82 -2.37 -13.06
C GLY A 23 -8.94 -3.44 -11.98
N VAL A 24 -7.95 -3.52 -11.11
CA VAL A 24 -7.98 -4.36 -9.90
C VAL A 24 -8.40 -3.47 -8.74
N ALA A 25 -9.65 -3.62 -8.29
CA ALA A 25 -10.18 -2.91 -7.14
C ALA A 25 -9.84 -3.64 -5.84
N VAL A 26 -9.28 -2.92 -4.88
CA VAL A 26 -8.91 -3.43 -3.56
C VAL A 26 -9.74 -2.69 -2.51
N THR A 27 -10.49 -3.42 -1.70
CA THR A 27 -11.30 -2.83 -0.63
C THR A 27 -10.45 -2.34 0.54
N HIS A 28 -11.00 -1.42 1.35
CA HIS A 28 -10.36 -1.00 2.61
C HIS A 28 -10.01 -2.18 3.53
N ARG A 29 -10.88 -3.19 3.62
CA ARG A 29 -10.63 -4.41 4.40
C ARG A 29 -9.45 -5.22 3.84
N ASN A 30 -9.36 -5.37 2.51
CA ASN A 30 -8.25 -6.09 1.91
C ASN A 30 -6.92 -5.33 2.08
N ALA A 31 -6.93 -4.01 1.91
CA ALA A 31 -5.78 -3.16 2.14
C ALA A 31 -5.25 -3.27 3.58
N ALA A 32 -6.12 -3.17 4.59
CA ALA A 32 -5.72 -3.31 5.98
C ALA A 32 -5.14 -4.70 6.29
N ALA A 33 -5.78 -5.76 5.79
CA ALA A 33 -5.31 -7.14 5.99
C ALA A 33 -3.94 -7.39 5.33
N PHE A 34 -3.69 -6.78 4.17
CA PHE A 34 -2.40 -6.84 3.48
C PHE A 34 -1.29 -6.20 4.32
N VAL A 35 -1.50 -4.98 4.81
CA VAL A 35 -0.52 -4.24 5.62
C VAL A 35 -0.20 -4.98 6.93
N ASP A 36 -1.23 -5.50 7.61
CA ASP A 36 -1.04 -6.28 8.84
C ASP A 36 -0.27 -7.59 8.57
N ALA A 37 -0.50 -8.23 7.41
CA ALA A 37 0.22 -9.44 7.01
C ALA A 37 1.70 -9.15 6.73
N GLU A 38 2.01 -8.11 5.97
CA GLU A 38 3.40 -7.69 5.69
C GLU A 38 4.16 -7.34 6.98
N ALA A 39 3.55 -6.54 7.86
CA ALA A 39 4.17 -6.20 9.13
C ALA A 39 4.48 -7.45 9.98
N THR A 40 3.58 -8.44 9.98
CA THR A 40 3.78 -9.70 10.70
C THR A 40 4.90 -10.55 10.09
N MET A 41 5.04 -10.56 8.76
CA MET A 41 6.04 -11.36 8.06
C MET A 41 7.44 -10.74 8.11
N PHE A 42 7.55 -9.42 7.95
CA PHE A 42 8.82 -8.77 7.67
C PHE A 42 9.30 -7.83 8.79
N LEU A 43 8.42 -7.35 9.67
CA LEU A 43 8.76 -6.35 10.69
C LEU A 43 8.78 -6.91 12.12
N LYS A 44 8.75 -8.23 12.28
CA LYS A 44 8.69 -8.88 13.60
C LYS A 44 9.90 -8.59 14.49
N ASP A 45 11.10 -8.69 13.91
CA ASP A 45 12.35 -8.55 14.67
C ASP A 45 12.86 -7.10 14.72
N ASN A 46 12.40 -6.26 13.80
CA ASN A 46 12.70 -4.82 13.75
C ASN A 46 11.44 -4.03 13.34
N PRO A 47 10.53 -3.76 14.28
CA PRO A 47 9.27 -3.09 14.00
C PRO A 47 9.47 -1.64 13.53
N LEU A 48 8.68 -1.21 12.53
CA LEU A 48 8.57 0.20 12.19
C LEU A 48 7.88 0.99 13.31
N GLY A 49 8.33 2.23 13.51
CA GLY A 49 7.72 3.19 14.42
C GLY A 49 7.93 4.65 14.01
N PRO A 50 7.49 5.61 14.85
CA PRO A 50 7.49 7.03 14.49
C PRO A 50 8.86 7.67 14.25
N GLY A 51 9.95 7.02 14.66
CA GLY A 51 11.32 7.48 14.38
C GLY A 51 11.85 7.06 13.01
N ASP A 52 11.16 6.14 12.33
CA ASP A 52 11.63 5.55 11.08
C ASP A 52 11.20 6.34 9.85
N ARG A 53 11.90 6.05 8.74
CA ARG A 53 11.69 6.68 7.45
C ARG A 53 11.56 5.60 6.39
N VAL A 54 10.43 5.58 5.69
CA VAL A 54 10.18 4.66 4.57
C VAL A 54 10.33 5.43 3.27
N LEU A 55 11.11 4.90 2.33
CA LEU A 55 11.25 5.50 1.00
C LEU A 55 9.99 5.19 0.18
N ALA A 56 9.37 6.22 -0.40
CA ALA A 56 8.41 6.08 -1.50
C ALA A 56 9.20 6.13 -2.81
N GLY A 57 9.69 4.97 -3.24
CA GLY A 57 10.57 4.83 -4.40
C GLY A 57 9.86 4.23 -5.61
N LEU A 58 8.79 3.47 -5.39
CA LEU A 58 8.08 2.80 -6.45
C LEU A 58 7.04 3.71 -7.09
N SER A 59 6.81 3.49 -8.39
CA SER A 59 5.76 4.21 -9.11
C SER A 59 4.40 3.87 -8.51
N VAL A 60 3.58 4.92 -8.28
CA VAL A 60 2.19 4.79 -7.79
C VAL A 60 1.26 4.03 -8.74
N ALA A 61 1.74 3.68 -9.94
CA ALA A 61 1.04 2.80 -10.87
C ALA A 61 1.18 1.31 -10.54
N PHE A 62 2.04 0.93 -9.58
CA PHE A 62 2.24 -0.46 -9.13
C PHE A 62 1.81 -0.61 -7.67
N ASP A 63 1.27 -1.77 -7.33
CA ASP A 63 0.75 -2.11 -6.00
C ASP A 63 1.82 -2.13 -4.91
N ALA A 64 3.06 -2.45 -5.25
CA ALA A 64 4.19 -2.36 -4.32
C ALA A 64 4.43 -0.92 -3.78
N SER A 65 3.96 0.14 -4.45
CA SER A 65 3.96 1.48 -3.85
C SER A 65 3.00 1.62 -2.66
N CYS A 66 1.94 0.78 -2.63
CA CYS A 66 1.00 0.74 -1.51
C CYS A 66 1.65 0.12 -0.27
N GLU A 67 2.49 -0.91 -0.42
CA GLU A 67 3.32 -1.45 0.67
C GLU A 67 4.15 -0.33 1.33
N GLU A 68 4.92 0.41 0.54
CA GLU A 68 5.76 1.53 1.03
C GLU A 68 4.92 2.58 1.81
N MET A 69 3.82 3.02 1.22
CA MET A 69 2.97 4.07 1.79
C MET A 69 2.24 3.61 3.07
N TRP A 70 1.59 2.46 3.01
CA TRP A 70 0.68 2.04 4.07
C TRP A 70 1.40 1.43 5.26
N LEU A 71 2.55 0.75 5.08
CA LEU A 71 3.39 0.35 6.21
C LEU A 71 3.90 1.58 6.97
N ALA A 72 4.34 2.63 6.26
CA ALA A 72 4.80 3.85 6.90
C ALA A 72 3.68 4.49 7.75
N TRP A 73 2.52 4.72 7.15
CA TRP A 73 1.40 5.39 7.83
C TRP A 73 0.78 4.56 8.95
N ARG A 74 0.65 3.24 8.77
CA ARG A 74 0.07 2.33 9.78
C ARG A 74 0.88 2.31 11.08
N HIS A 75 2.19 2.50 10.98
CA HIS A 75 3.13 2.45 12.10
C HIS A 75 3.62 3.84 12.56
N GLY A 76 3.11 4.91 11.95
CA GLY A 76 3.44 6.29 12.30
C GLY A 76 4.80 6.77 11.79
N ALA A 77 5.47 6.00 10.94
CA ALA A 77 6.74 6.36 10.33
C ALA A 77 6.58 7.46 9.27
N CYS A 78 7.68 8.14 8.94
CA CYS A 78 7.70 9.18 7.92
C CYS A 78 7.87 8.57 6.52
N LEU A 79 6.93 8.83 5.61
CA LEU A 79 7.10 8.50 4.18
C LEU A 79 7.93 9.58 3.48
N VAL A 80 8.99 9.18 2.78
CA VAL A 80 9.95 10.10 2.15
C VAL A 80 9.95 9.89 0.64
N PRO A 81 9.63 10.90 -0.19
CA PRO A 81 9.65 10.75 -1.64
C PRO A 81 11.07 10.53 -2.17
N ALA A 82 11.21 9.64 -3.15
CA ALA A 82 12.45 9.54 -3.92
C ALA A 82 12.74 10.86 -4.67
N PRO A 83 14.02 11.22 -4.85
CA PRO A 83 14.42 12.34 -5.69
C PRO A 83 13.90 12.16 -7.13
N ARG A 84 13.58 13.28 -7.79
CA ARG A 84 13.26 13.30 -9.23
C ARG A 84 14.52 13.47 -10.07
#